data_AF-A0A522UHW7-F1
#
_entry.id   AF-A0A522UHW7-F1
#
_cell.length_a   1.000
_cell.length_b   1.000
_cell.length_c   1.000
_cell.angle_alpha   90.00
_cell.angle_beta   90.00
_cell.angle_gamma   90.00
#
_symmetry.space_group_name_H-M   'P 1'
#
loop_
_entity.id
_entity.type
_entity.pdbx_description
1 polymer ?
#
loop_
_entity_poly.entity_id
_entity_poly.type
_entity_poly.pdbx_seq_one_letter_code
_entity_poly.pdbx_strand_id
1 'polypeptide(L)'
;MQQAKNKICLYFLTLIFFLLPGFAAELEHRTWTIDGVAREALIYAPPQAQLSATPVVFALHGHGGGMRQAANSFGYHKQWPEAMVIYPQGLKTPGRLTDLEGKKAGWQREVGDQNDRDLKFFDAMLVGLKKDYRVDEKRIYATGHSNGGAFTYLLWATRGDVFAAFAPSGAASTLITKFKPKSVLHVAGENDLLVKFAWQKATIDALRRLNQCDEGQAQAKYCTLYPSKIGAPVVTYIHPGGHQFPKEAPALIVKFFKEHALP
;
A
#
# COMPACT_ATOMS: atom_id res chain seq x y z
N MET A 1 -66.71 50.97 -21.24
CA MET A 1 -66.44 49.53 -21.05
C MET A 1 -65.29 49.13 -21.97
N GLN A 2 -64.10 48.85 -21.44
CA GLN A 2 -63.14 47.88 -21.98
C GLN A 2 -62.03 47.71 -20.91
N GLN A 3 -61.97 46.53 -20.28
CA GLN A 3 -61.01 46.18 -19.22
C GLN A 3 -59.60 46.02 -19.78
N ALA A 4 -58.61 46.68 -19.17
CA ALA A 4 -57.20 46.36 -19.36
C ALA A 4 -56.82 45.16 -18.48
N LYS A 5 -56.39 44.05 -19.11
CA LYS A 5 -55.89 42.85 -18.43
C LYS A 5 -54.40 43.04 -18.11
N ASN A 6 -54.05 43.14 -16.84
CA ASN A 6 -52.66 43.05 -16.38
C ASN A 6 -52.16 41.60 -16.50
N LYS A 7 -51.16 41.37 -17.35
CA LYS A 7 -50.42 40.10 -17.40
C LYS A 7 -49.28 40.18 -16.39
N ILE A 8 -49.38 39.41 -15.30
CA ILE A 8 -48.27 39.17 -14.38
C ILE A 8 -47.35 38.14 -15.05
N CYS A 9 -46.12 38.55 -15.38
CA CYS A 9 -45.10 37.67 -15.93
C CYS A 9 -44.32 37.06 -14.74
N LEU A 10 -44.55 35.78 -14.47
CA LEU A 10 -43.87 35.04 -13.41
C LEU A 10 -42.54 34.50 -13.97
N TYR A 11 -41.41 35.08 -13.57
CA TYR A 11 -40.09 34.58 -13.93
C TYR A 11 -39.73 33.37 -13.05
N PHE A 12 -39.74 32.17 -13.62
CA PHE A 12 -39.14 30.99 -13.01
C PHE A 12 -37.61 31.10 -13.10
N LEU A 13 -36.95 31.27 -11.95
CA LEU A 13 -35.50 31.23 -11.84
C LEU A 13 -35.05 29.76 -11.85
N THR A 14 -34.68 29.22 -13.01
CA THR A 14 -34.06 27.90 -13.12
C THR A 14 -32.64 27.96 -12.58
N LEU A 15 -32.41 27.41 -11.38
CA LEU A 15 -31.07 27.23 -10.82
C LEU A 15 -30.35 26.13 -11.63
N ILE A 16 -29.49 26.52 -12.56
CA ILE A 16 -28.63 25.58 -13.29
C ILE A 16 -27.45 25.25 -12.37
N PHE A 17 -27.48 24.07 -11.76
CA PHE A 17 -26.30 23.50 -11.11
C PHE A 17 -25.29 23.11 -12.20
N PHE A 18 -24.26 23.92 -12.39
CA PHE A 18 -23.08 23.50 -13.13
C PHE A 18 -22.34 22.45 -12.28
N LEU A 19 -22.47 21.18 -12.67
CA LEU A 19 -21.52 20.14 -12.25
C LEU A 19 -20.17 20.53 -12.84
N LEU A 20 -19.32 21.15 -12.01
CA LEU A 20 -17.91 21.31 -12.35
C LEU A 20 -17.34 19.90 -12.58
N PRO A 21 -16.62 19.65 -13.68
CA PRO A 21 -15.93 18.38 -13.86
C PRO A 21 -15.00 18.20 -12.65
N GLY A 22 -15.24 17.15 -11.86
CA GLY A 22 -14.37 16.82 -10.76
C GLY A 22 -12.99 16.54 -11.33
N PHE A 23 -12.01 17.40 -11.05
CA PHE A 23 -10.61 17.10 -11.37
C PHE A 23 -10.24 15.84 -10.59
N ALA A 24 -10.03 14.73 -11.31
CA ALA A 24 -9.43 13.56 -10.71
C ALA A 24 -8.03 13.96 -10.23
N ALA A 25 -7.71 13.69 -8.97
CA ALA A 25 -6.40 13.98 -8.45
C ALA A 25 -5.31 13.25 -9.27
N GLU A 26 -4.27 13.98 -9.67
CA GLU A 26 -3.15 13.41 -10.40
C GLU A 26 -2.06 12.91 -9.43
N LEU A 27 -1.11 12.15 -9.96
CA LEU A 27 0.08 11.74 -9.22
C LEU A 27 1.05 12.92 -9.13
N GLU A 28 1.16 13.51 -7.95
CA GLU A 28 2.11 14.58 -7.63
C GLU A 28 3.51 13.99 -7.39
N HIS A 29 4.54 14.56 -8.00
CA HIS A 29 5.93 14.24 -7.69
C HIS A 29 6.39 15.04 -6.49
N ARG A 30 6.91 14.37 -5.45
CA ARG A 30 7.44 15.00 -4.25
C ARG A 30 8.84 14.55 -3.94
N THR A 31 9.60 15.43 -3.30
CA THR A 31 10.99 15.22 -2.95
C THR A 31 11.28 15.49 -1.48
N TRP A 32 12.30 14.81 -0.97
CA TRP A 32 12.85 14.97 0.37
C TRP A 32 14.38 14.94 0.30
N THR A 33 15.04 15.46 1.32
CA THR A 33 16.47 15.27 1.55
C THR A 33 16.67 14.45 2.81
N ILE A 34 17.28 13.27 2.67
CA ILE A 34 17.55 12.33 3.78
C ILE A 34 19.06 12.15 3.87
N ASP A 35 19.65 12.61 4.97
CA ASP A 35 21.11 12.57 5.18
C ASP A 35 21.91 13.14 3.99
N GLY A 36 21.43 14.26 3.42
CA GLY A 36 22.04 14.92 2.26
C GLY A 36 21.72 14.28 0.89
N VAL A 37 20.94 13.20 0.86
CA VAL A 37 20.56 12.50 -0.37
C VAL A 37 19.13 12.87 -0.79
N ALA A 38 18.95 13.26 -2.05
CA ALA A 38 17.62 13.49 -2.62
C ALA A 38 16.84 12.16 -2.72
N ARG A 39 15.61 12.17 -2.22
CA ARG A 39 14.64 11.07 -2.29
C ARG A 39 13.36 11.59 -2.93
N GLU A 40 12.62 10.71 -3.58
CA GLU A 40 11.43 11.10 -4.32
C GLU A 40 10.32 10.04 -4.25
N ALA A 41 9.08 10.48 -4.47
CA ALA A 41 7.91 9.63 -4.56
C ALA A 41 6.86 10.23 -5.50
N LEU A 42 5.98 9.38 -6.04
CA LEU A 42 4.70 9.82 -6.58
C LEU A 42 3.62 9.66 -5.50
N ILE A 43 2.83 10.71 -5.29
CA ILE A 43 1.74 10.73 -4.32
C ILE A 43 0.44 11.01 -5.06
N TYR A 44 -0.53 10.12 -4.90
CA TYR A 44 -1.92 10.42 -5.17
C TYR A 44 -2.56 10.87 -3.86
N ALA A 45 -3.08 12.09 -3.82
CA ALA A 45 -3.86 12.60 -2.69
C ALA A 45 -5.27 12.95 -3.17
N PRO A 46 -6.34 12.33 -2.64
CA PRO A 46 -7.69 12.67 -3.05
C PRO A 46 -8.01 14.14 -2.73
N PRO A 47 -8.95 14.79 -3.44
CA PRO A 47 -9.30 16.19 -3.20
C PRO A 47 -9.69 16.49 -1.74
N GLN A 48 -10.25 15.51 -1.03
CA GLN A 48 -10.69 15.61 0.35
C GLN A 48 -9.57 15.34 1.38
N ALA A 49 -8.33 15.06 0.95
CA ALA A 49 -7.23 14.63 1.82
C ALA A 49 -6.84 15.68 2.87
N GLN A 50 -7.06 16.96 2.58
CA GLN A 50 -6.79 18.05 3.53
C GLN A 50 -7.97 18.33 4.47
N LEU A 51 -9.15 17.82 4.15
CA LEU A 51 -10.41 18.15 4.83
C LEU A 51 -10.93 17.01 5.70
N SER A 52 -10.59 15.76 5.38
CA SER A 52 -11.12 14.57 6.05
C SER A 52 -10.03 13.55 6.36
N ALA A 53 -10.25 12.76 7.42
CA ALA A 53 -9.36 11.65 7.78
C ALA A 53 -9.23 10.67 6.60
N THR A 54 -8.03 10.55 6.05
CA THR A 54 -7.76 9.89 4.77
C THR A 54 -6.85 8.67 4.97
N PRO A 55 -7.27 7.46 4.57
CA PRO A 55 -6.42 6.26 4.61
C PRO A 55 -5.16 6.43 3.77
N VAL A 56 -4.07 5.78 4.16
CA VAL A 56 -2.76 5.90 3.51
C VAL A 56 -2.21 4.54 3.13
N VAL A 57 -1.80 4.37 1.87
CA VAL A 57 -1.15 3.15 1.37
C VAL A 57 0.25 3.47 0.86
N PHE A 58 1.28 2.86 1.47
CA PHE A 58 2.64 2.85 0.95
C PHE A 58 2.84 1.62 0.04
N ALA A 59 3.13 1.85 -1.24
CA ALA A 59 3.22 0.81 -2.26
C ALA A 59 4.62 0.74 -2.89
N LEU A 60 5.36 -0.30 -2.52
CA LEU A 60 6.81 -0.41 -2.71
C LEU A 60 7.15 -1.31 -3.90
N HIS A 61 7.84 -0.75 -4.90
CA HIS A 61 8.25 -1.49 -6.09
C HIS A 61 9.29 -2.59 -5.79
N GLY A 62 9.41 -3.59 -6.66
CA GLY A 62 10.45 -4.63 -6.57
C GLY A 62 11.83 -4.14 -7.02
N HIS A 63 12.85 -5.00 -6.88
CA HIS A 63 14.22 -4.66 -7.27
C HIS A 63 14.32 -4.38 -8.78
N GLY A 64 14.95 -3.27 -9.14
CA GLY A 64 15.03 -2.73 -10.50
C GLY A 64 13.78 -2.07 -11.05
N GLY A 65 12.74 -1.92 -10.23
CA GLY A 65 11.58 -1.12 -10.58
C GLY A 65 11.74 0.37 -10.27
N GLY A 66 10.62 1.09 -10.34
CA GLY A 66 10.54 2.50 -9.96
C GLY A 66 9.11 2.96 -9.68
N MET A 67 8.97 4.15 -9.12
CA MET A 67 7.69 4.71 -8.66
C MET A 67 6.63 4.77 -9.77
N ARG A 68 7.00 5.16 -11.00
CA ARG A 68 6.06 5.21 -12.15
C ARG A 68 5.59 3.82 -12.56
N GLN A 69 6.49 2.85 -12.59
CA GLN A 69 6.14 1.46 -12.88
C GLN A 69 5.18 0.93 -11.81
N ALA A 70 5.46 1.15 -10.52
CA ALA A 70 4.60 0.71 -9.43
C ALA A 70 3.23 1.38 -9.45
N ALA A 71 3.16 2.69 -9.73
CA ALA A 71 1.89 3.39 -9.89
C ALA A 71 1.03 2.74 -11.00
N ASN A 72 1.65 2.38 -12.12
CA ASN A 72 0.97 1.75 -13.25
C ASN A 72 0.59 0.27 -12.99
N SER A 73 1.49 -0.51 -12.39
CA SER A 73 1.28 -1.96 -12.20
C SER A 73 0.40 -2.27 -11.01
N PHE A 74 0.55 -1.54 -9.90
CA PHE A 74 -0.26 -1.74 -8.71
C PHE A 74 -1.58 -0.98 -8.79
N GLY A 75 -1.59 0.24 -9.31
CA GLY A 75 -2.83 0.98 -9.58
C GLY A 75 -3.74 1.24 -8.36
N TYR A 76 -3.22 1.14 -7.12
CA TYR A 76 -4.01 1.32 -5.90
C TYR A 76 -4.80 2.63 -5.86
N HIS A 77 -4.26 3.74 -6.38
CA HIS A 77 -4.98 5.02 -6.48
C HIS A 77 -6.24 4.94 -7.37
N LYS A 78 -6.30 3.99 -8.31
CA LYS A 78 -7.48 3.73 -9.14
C LYS A 78 -8.46 2.77 -8.46
N GLN A 79 -7.94 1.87 -7.63
CA GLN A 79 -8.73 0.87 -6.89
C GLN A 79 -9.36 1.46 -5.62
N TRP A 80 -8.70 2.45 -5.02
CA TRP A 80 -9.15 3.15 -3.82
C TRP A 80 -8.93 4.66 -3.97
N PRO A 81 -9.73 5.35 -4.79
CA PRO A 81 -9.59 6.78 -5.04
C PRO A 81 -9.85 7.64 -3.81
N GLU A 82 -10.46 7.10 -2.74
CA GLU A 82 -10.62 7.80 -1.46
C GLU A 82 -9.39 7.69 -0.54
N ALA A 83 -8.42 6.83 -0.87
CA ALA A 83 -7.18 6.71 -0.12
C ALA A 83 -6.06 7.52 -0.75
N MET A 84 -5.18 8.05 0.09
CA MET A 84 -3.90 8.56 -0.34
C MET A 84 -2.97 7.39 -0.62
N VAL A 85 -2.26 7.44 -1.75
CA VAL A 85 -1.36 6.35 -2.17
C VAL A 85 -0.01 6.91 -2.52
N ILE A 86 1.02 6.32 -1.92
CA ILE A 86 2.41 6.74 -2.07
C ILE A 86 3.17 5.62 -2.77
N TYR A 87 3.83 5.98 -3.86
CA TYR A 87 4.75 5.14 -4.62
C TYR A 87 6.16 5.74 -4.50
N PRO A 88 6.93 5.38 -3.47
CA PRO A 88 8.26 5.94 -3.30
C PRO A 88 9.27 5.33 -4.27
N GLN A 89 10.34 6.07 -4.57
CA GLN A 89 11.44 5.62 -5.41
C GLN A 89 12.59 5.07 -4.54
N GLY A 90 12.92 3.80 -4.77
CA GLY A 90 14.10 3.16 -4.20
C GLY A 90 15.39 3.69 -4.83
N LEU A 91 16.49 3.58 -4.11
CA LEU A 91 17.84 3.92 -4.60
C LEU A 91 18.59 2.67 -5.03
N LYS A 92 19.69 2.86 -5.77
CA LYS A 92 20.60 1.76 -6.12
C LYS A 92 20.98 0.94 -4.88
N THR A 93 20.65 -0.34 -4.89
CA THR A 93 20.74 -1.23 -3.72
C THR A 93 21.23 -2.62 -4.13
N PRO A 94 22.22 -3.22 -3.46
CA PRO A 94 22.62 -4.61 -3.73
C PRO A 94 21.46 -5.61 -3.61
N GLY A 95 21.13 -6.26 -4.71
CA GLY A 95 20.16 -7.35 -4.78
C GLY A 95 20.84 -8.70 -4.58
N ARG A 96 20.58 -9.39 -3.46
CA ARG A 96 21.22 -10.67 -3.12
C ARG A 96 20.94 -11.83 -4.08
N LEU A 97 19.89 -11.73 -4.90
CA LEU A 97 19.46 -12.82 -5.79
C LEU A 97 19.79 -12.57 -7.27
N THR A 98 19.86 -11.32 -7.72
CA THR A 98 19.94 -10.98 -9.15
C THR A 98 20.85 -9.80 -9.50
N ASP A 99 21.35 -9.03 -8.52
CA ASP A 99 22.08 -7.77 -8.75
C ASP A 99 23.04 -7.49 -7.59
N LEU A 100 24.03 -8.37 -7.40
CA LEU A 100 24.95 -8.32 -6.26
C LEU A 100 25.71 -6.98 -6.18
N GLU A 101 25.97 -6.36 -7.32
CA GLU A 101 26.66 -5.06 -7.43
C GLU A 101 25.75 -3.86 -7.13
N GLY A 102 24.43 -4.09 -7.00
CA GLY A 102 23.46 -3.07 -6.62
C GLY A 102 23.27 -1.94 -7.64
N LYS A 103 23.35 -2.28 -8.92
CA LYS A 103 23.25 -1.31 -10.01
C LYS A 103 21.82 -0.79 -10.21
N LYS A 104 20.82 -1.53 -9.72
CA LYS A 104 19.40 -1.22 -9.90
C LYS A 104 18.75 -0.70 -8.60
N ALA A 105 17.67 0.04 -8.77
CA ALA A 105 16.91 0.64 -7.66
C ALA A 105 16.23 -0.43 -6.80
N GLY A 106 16.22 -0.24 -5.49
CA GLY A 106 15.60 -1.14 -4.52
C GLY A 106 15.59 -0.51 -3.13
N TRP A 107 15.44 -1.38 -2.14
CA TRP A 107 15.27 -1.01 -0.73
C TRP A 107 16.23 -1.79 0.15
N GLN A 108 16.66 -1.16 1.24
CA GLN A 108 17.36 -1.81 2.33
C GLN A 108 16.58 -3.03 2.83
N ARG A 109 17.29 -4.03 3.34
CA ARG A 109 16.67 -5.32 3.72
C ARG A 109 16.62 -5.53 5.22
N GLU A 110 17.61 -5.01 5.92
CA GLU A 110 17.77 -5.16 7.37
C GLU A 110 17.96 -3.80 8.03
N VAL A 111 17.88 -3.77 9.36
CA VAL A 111 18.22 -2.58 10.14
C VAL A 111 19.74 -2.35 10.06
N GLY A 112 20.15 -1.10 9.88
CA GLY A 112 21.54 -0.68 9.70
C GLY A 112 22.03 -0.74 8.24
N ASP A 113 21.35 -1.47 7.35
CA ASP A 113 21.69 -1.50 5.93
C ASP A 113 21.64 -0.08 5.35
N GLN A 114 22.73 0.32 4.70
CA GLN A 114 22.88 1.66 4.11
C GLN A 114 22.49 2.79 5.09
N ASN A 115 22.85 2.64 6.36
CA ASN A 115 22.55 3.59 7.44
C ASN A 115 21.05 3.91 7.59
N ASP A 116 20.19 2.91 7.40
CA ASP A 116 18.74 3.01 7.52
C ASP A 116 18.08 4.05 6.60
N ARG A 117 18.71 4.34 5.45
CA ARG A 117 18.27 5.41 4.55
C ARG A 117 16.82 5.29 4.08
N ASP A 118 16.29 4.07 3.90
CA ASP A 118 14.94 3.86 3.39
C ASP A 118 13.92 3.90 4.52
N LEU A 119 14.32 3.42 5.69
CA LEU A 119 13.52 3.57 6.89
C LEU A 119 13.38 5.04 7.31
N LYS A 120 14.47 5.80 7.32
CA LYS A 120 14.46 7.27 7.53
C LYS A 120 13.62 7.98 6.48
N PHE A 121 13.67 7.52 5.23
CA PHE A 121 12.84 8.07 4.16
C PHE A 121 11.35 7.81 4.39
N PHE A 122 10.96 6.60 4.82
CA PHE A 122 9.59 6.32 5.24
C PHE A 122 9.13 7.26 6.36
N ASP A 123 9.94 7.42 7.41
CA ASP A 123 9.62 8.28 8.55
C ASP A 123 9.42 9.74 8.10
N ALA A 124 10.31 10.26 7.24
CA ALA A 124 10.21 11.62 6.70
C ALA A 124 8.98 11.82 5.79
N MET A 125 8.63 10.83 4.95
CA MET A 125 7.40 10.88 4.16
C MET A 125 6.20 10.95 5.08
N LEU A 126 6.08 10.06 6.07
CA LEU A 126 4.93 10.03 6.98
C LEU A 126 4.77 11.33 7.76
N VAL A 127 5.86 11.90 8.27
CA VAL A 127 5.83 13.22 8.94
C VAL A 127 5.34 14.32 7.98
N GLY A 128 5.84 14.37 6.75
CA GLY A 128 5.39 15.32 5.76
C GLY A 128 3.91 15.18 5.41
N LEU A 129 3.44 13.94 5.21
CA LEU A 129 2.03 13.66 4.92
C LEU A 129 1.11 14.10 6.06
N LYS A 130 1.48 13.82 7.31
CA LYS A 130 0.70 14.25 8.49
C LYS A 130 0.66 15.77 8.68
N LYS A 131 1.68 16.48 8.19
CA LYS A 131 1.73 17.94 8.20
C LYS A 131 0.79 18.55 7.17
N ASP A 132 0.79 17.97 5.96
CA ASP A 132 0.12 18.58 4.80
C ASP A 132 -1.34 18.10 4.62
N TYR A 133 -1.70 16.98 5.23
CA TYR A 133 -2.98 16.30 5.05
C TYR A 133 -3.54 15.75 6.37
N ARG A 134 -4.84 15.47 6.36
CA ARG A 134 -5.53 14.81 7.47
C ARG A 134 -5.42 13.30 7.33
N VAL A 135 -4.24 12.76 7.63
CA VAL A 135 -3.99 11.30 7.63
C VAL A 135 -4.91 10.61 8.65
N ASP A 136 -5.62 9.56 8.22
CA ASP A 136 -6.30 8.63 9.11
C ASP A 136 -5.24 7.71 9.74
N GLU A 137 -4.77 8.08 10.93
CA GLU A 137 -3.72 7.33 11.64
C GLU A 137 -4.13 5.90 11.99
N LYS A 138 -5.43 5.59 11.99
CA LYS A 138 -5.93 4.22 12.19
C LYS A 138 -5.89 3.39 10.91
N ARG A 139 -5.59 3.98 9.76
CA ARG A 139 -5.66 3.36 8.44
C ARG A 139 -4.43 3.67 7.59
N ILE A 140 -3.26 3.33 8.13
CA ILE A 140 -2.00 3.35 7.40
C ILE A 140 -1.60 1.91 7.05
N TYR A 141 -1.26 1.66 5.79
CA TYR A 141 -0.97 0.33 5.26
C TYR A 141 0.33 0.31 4.47
N ALA A 142 0.96 -0.85 4.40
CA ALA A 142 2.12 -1.07 3.53
C ALA A 142 1.99 -2.36 2.70
N THR A 143 2.42 -2.27 1.46
CA THR A 143 2.44 -3.36 0.49
C THR A 143 3.63 -3.20 -0.45
N GLY A 144 4.05 -4.30 -1.06
CA GLY A 144 5.09 -4.28 -2.06
C GLY A 144 5.35 -5.66 -2.61
N HIS A 145 6.09 -5.71 -3.72
CA HIS A 145 6.43 -6.95 -4.40
C HIS A 145 7.94 -7.23 -4.32
N SER A 146 8.34 -8.49 -4.16
CA SER A 146 9.74 -8.92 -4.17
C SER A 146 10.57 -8.18 -3.10
N ASN A 147 11.63 -7.47 -3.48
CA ASN A 147 12.39 -6.60 -2.58
C ASN A 147 11.53 -5.53 -1.87
N GLY A 148 10.50 -4.97 -2.51
CA GLY A 148 9.54 -4.07 -1.85
C GLY A 148 8.64 -4.80 -0.85
N GLY A 149 8.33 -6.08 -1.09
CA GLY A 149 7.65 -6.94 -0.12
C GLY A 149 8.54 -7.29 1.08
N ALA A 150 9.84 -7.51 0.85
CA ALA A 150 10.81 -7.65 1.93
C ALA A 150 10.93 -6.37 2.76
N PHE A 151 10.94 -5.20 2.12
CA PHE A 151 10.93 -3.92 2.83
C PHE A 151 9.61 -3.67 3.59
N THR A 152 8.48 -4.13 3.06
CA THR A 152 7.19 -4.15 3.78
C THR A 152 7.30 -4.94 5.10
N TYR A 153 7.98 -6.09 5.09
CA TYR A 153 8.25 -6.84 6.32
C TYR A 153 9.22 -6.13 7.26
N LEU A 154 10.24 -5.44 6.73
CA LEU A 154 11.14 -4.64 7.56
C LEU A 154 10.37 -3.50 8.25
N LEU A 155 9.47 -2.82 7.54
CA LEU A 155 8.57 -1.81 8.12
C LEU A 155 7.70 -2.42 9.22
N TRP A 156 7.19 -3.63 9.05
CA TRP A 156 6.46 -4.31 10.12
C TRP A 156 7.34 -4.56 11.36
N ALA A 157 8.55 -5.09 11.20
CA ALA A 157 9.47 -5.34 12.32
C ALA A 157 9.86 -4.08 13.10
N THR A 158 9.90 -2.93 12.44
CA THR A 158 10.52 -1.73 13.01
C THR A 158 9.48 -0.66 13.36
N ARG A 159 8.40 -0.55 12.58
CA ARG A 159 7.36 0.51 12.61
C ARG A 159 5.96 -0.10 12.72
N GLY A 160 5.84 -1.37 13.13
CA GLY A 160 4.58 -2.11 13.12
C GLY A 160 3.41 -1.42 13.83
N ASP A 161 3.69 -0.60 14.85
CA ASP A 161 2.65 0.15 15.57
C ASP A 161 1.94 1.19 14.71
N VAL A 162 2.59 1.72 13.67
CA VAL A 162 2.03 2.71 12.74
C VAL A 162 0.96 2.10 11.84
N PHE A 163 1.08 0.81 11.51
CA PHE A 163 0.28 0.20 10.45
C PHE A 163 -0.91 -0.58 10.99
N ALA A 164 -2.04 -0.46 10.31
CA ALA A 164 -3.24 -1.26 10.56
C ALA A 164 -3.10 -2.68 10.00
N ALA A 165 -2.55 -2.82 8.78
CA ALA A 165 -2.35 -4.11 8.13
C ALA A 165 -1.26 -4.05 7.05
N PHE A 166 -0.79 -5.23 6.62
CA PHE A 166 0.26 -5.38 5.62
C PHE A 166 -0.18 -6.28 4.46
N ALA A 167 0.35 -6.06 3.26
CA ALA A 167 0.11 -6.94 2.12
C ALA A 167 1.36 -7.19 1.25
N PRO A 168 2.35 -7.95 1.75
CA PRO A 168 3.55 -8.29 0.99
C PRO A 168 3.27 -9.33 -0.10
N SER A 169 3.98 -9.23 -1.23
CA SER A 169 3.89 -10.15 -2.37
C SER A 169 5.25 -10.69 -2.79
N GLY A 170 5.34 -11.99 -3.09
CA GLY A 170 6.55 -12.59 -3.64
C GLY A 170 7.75 -12.39 -2.72
N ALA A 171 7.55 -12.48 -1.41
CA ALA A 171 8.51 -12.06 -0.41
C ALA A 171 8.55 -13.03 0.78
N ALA A 172 9.72 -13.15 1.40
CA ALA A 172 9.91 -13.93 2.61
C ALA A 172 10.62 -13.08 3.67
N SER A 173 10.44 -13.43 4.94
CA SER A 173 11.06 -12.71 6.05
C SER A 173 11.62 -13.65 7.11
N THR A 174 12.80 -13.30 7.62
CA THR A 174 13.43 -13.92 8.78
C THR A 174 13.21 -13.10 10.06
N LEU A 175 12.51 -11.96 9.97
CA LEU A 175 12.33 -11.00 11.06
C LEU A 175 11.08 -11.26 11.93
N ILE A 176 10.46 -12.45 11.80
CA ILE A 176 9.16 -12.75 12.43
C ILE A 176 9.17 -12.50 13.95
N THR A 177 10.29 -12.78 14.63
CA THR A 177 10.44 -12.58 16.09
C THR A 177 10.39 -11.11 16.52
N LYS A 178 10.45 -10.16 15.58
CA LYS A 178 10.34 -8.72 15.83
C LYS A 178 8.94 -8.18 15.56
N PHE A 179 8.03 -9.00 15.01
CA PHE A 179 6.69 -8.54 14.65
C PHE A 179 5.79 -8.52 15.88
N LYS A 180 4.98 -7.46 15.99
CA LYS A 180 3.74 -7.49 16.78
C LYS A 180 2.62 -8.04 15.88
N PRO A 181 1.66 -8.83 16.41
CA PRO A 181 0.55 -9.34 15.61
C PRO A 181 -0.21 -8.22 14.89
N LYS A 182 -0.42 -8.40 13.60
CA LYS A 182 -1.18 -7.50 12.71
C LYS A 182 -1.84 -8.33 11.63
N SER A 183 -2.98 -7.87 11.12
CA SER A 183 -3.60 -8.50 9.97
C SER A 183 -2.69 -8.41 8.75
N VAL A 184 -2.57 -9.51 8.00
CA VAL A 184 -1.72 -9.57 6.82
C VAL A 184 -2.36 -10.36 5.68
N LEU A 185 -2.25 -9.85 4.46
CA LEU A 185 -2.53 -10.59 3.22
C LEU A 185 -1.23 -10.90 2.48
N HIS A 186 -0.82 -12.17 2.43
CA HIS A 186 0.39 -12.58 1.71
C HIS A 186 0.05 -13.10 0.31
N VAL A 187 0.62 -12.49 -0.73
CA VAL A 187 0.49 -12.96 -2.12
C VAL A 187 1.73 -13.77 -2.52
N ALA A 188 1.55 -15.03 -2.94
CA ALA A 188 2.65 -15.93 -3.29
C ALA A 188 2.37 -16.71 -4.58
N GLY A 189 3.44 -17.00 -5.33
CA GLY A 189 3.41 -17.88 -6.50
C GLY A 189 4.03 -19.24 -6.17
N GLU A 190 3.33 -20.34 -6.46
CA GLU A 190 3.82 -21.70 -6.18
C GLU A 190 5.08 -22.05 -6.98
N ASN A 191 5.21 -21.49 -8.18
CA ASN A 191 6.35 -21.69 -9.08
C ASN A 191 7.36 -20.54 -9.01
N ASP A 192 7.34 -19.75 -7.95
CA ASP A 192 8.34 -18.70 -7.73
C ASP A 192 9.70 -19.33 -7.43
N LEU A 193 10.62 -19.24 -8.39
CA LEU A 193 11.99 -19.75 -8.27
C LEU A 193 12.96 -18.69 -7.73
N LEU A 194 12.54 -17.42 -7.68
CA LEU A 194 13.42 -16.33 -7.25
C LEU A 194 13.33 -16.16 -5.74
N VAL A 195 12.14 -15.89 -5.22
CA VAL A 195 11.84 -16.00 -3.80
C VAL A 195 11.09 -17.30 -3.61
N LYS A 196 11.84 -18.38 -3.40
CA LYS A 196 11.30 -19.75 -3.42
C LYS A 196 9.99 -19.84 -2.64
N PHE A 197 8.96 -20.46 -3.22
CA PHE A 197 7.68 -20.63 -2.54
C PHE A 197 7.83 -21.27 -1.15
N ALA A 198 8.77 -22.20 -0.97
CA ALA A 198 9.09 -22.76 0.35
C ALA A 198 9.45 -21.70 1.42
N TRP A 199 10.18 -20.65 1.05
CA TRP A 199 10.53 -19.54 1.94
C TRP A 199 9.31 -18.65 2.26
N GLN A 200 8.48 -18.39 1.24
CA GLN A 200 7.23 -17.65 1.41
C GLN A 200 6.26 -18.43 2.32
N LYS A 201 6.12 -19.74 2.09
CA LYS A 201 5.32 -20.65 2.91
C LYS A 201 5.80 -20.70 4.36
N ALA A 202 7.12 -20.80 4.59
CA ALA A 202 7.67 -20.75 5.94
C ALA A 202 7.34 -19.43 6.66
N THR A 203 7.37 -18.31 5.93
CA THR A 203 6.95 -16.98 6.43
C THR A 203 5.46 -16.99 6.79
N ILE A 204 4.59 -17.46 5.88
CA ILE A 204 3.14 -17.57 6.10
C ILE A 204 2.82 -18.42 7.32
N ASP A 205 3.45 -19.59 7.45
CA ASP A 205 3.23 -20.49 8.59
C ASP A 205 3.69 -19.87 9.91
N ALA A 206 4.77 -19.08 9.90
CA ALA A 206 5.21 -18.34 11.07
C ALA A 206 4.26 -17.19 11.44
N LEU A 207 3.72 -16.48 10.45
CA LEU A 207 2.71 -15.44 10.66
C LEU A 207 1.41 -16.01 11.24
N ARG A 208 0.96 -17.17 10.75
CA ARG A 208 -0.21 -17.87 11.31
C ARG A 208 -0.02 -18.21 12.78
N ARG A 209 1.18 -18.67 13.17
CA ARG A 209 1.51 -18.93 14.59
C ARG A 209 1.56 -17.65 15.41
N LEU A 210 2.26 -16.62 14.93
CA LEU A 210 2.34 -15.31 15.58
C LEU A 210 0.95 -14.74 15.85
N ASN A 211 0.06 -14.85 14.88
CA ASN A 211 -1.29 -14.30 14.92
C ASN A 211 -2.32 -15.24 15.55
N GLN A 212 -1.91 -16.39 16.11
CA GLN A 212 -2.81 -17.36 16.74
C GLN A 212 -3.99 -17.75 15.84
N CYS A 213 -3.67 -18.06 14.59
CA CYS A 213 -4.67 -18.39 13.59
C CYS A 213 -5.22 -19.81 13.74
N ASP A 214 -6.51 -19.95 13.49
CA ASP A 214 -7.19 -21.25 13.34
C ASP A 214 -7.00 -21.81 11.91
N GLU A 215 -7.75 -22.87 11.60
CA GLU A 215 -7.73 -23.50 10.28
C GLU A 215 -8.17 -22.55 9.16
N GLY A 216 -7.59 -22.78 7.98
CA GLY A 216 -7.82 -21.97 6.80
C GLY A 216 -9.19 -22.23 6.19
N GLN A 217 -9.89 -21.16 5.83
CA GLN A 217 -11.18 -21.14 5.17
C GLN A 217 -11.02 -20.59 3.76
N ALA A 218 -11.35 -21.39 2.74
CA ALA A 218 -11.34 -20.91 1.36
C ALA A 218 -12.36 -19.79 1.19
N GLN A 219 -11.93 -18.63 0.70
CA GLN A 219 -12.78 -17.45 0.49
C GLN A 219 -13.08 -17.19 -0.98
N ALA A 220 -12.10 -17.48 -1.84
CA ALA A 220 -12.21 -17.34 -3.28
C ALA A 220 -11.11 -18.19 -3.94
N LYS A 221 -11.07 -18.21 -5.28
CA LYS A 221 -9.99 -18.85 -6.02
C LYS A 221 -8.64 -18.30 -5.54
N TYR A 222 -7.76 -19.21 -5.10
CA TYR A 222 -6.43 -18.92 -4.53
C TYR A 222 -6.42 -18.18 -3.19
N CYS A 223 -7.57 -17.73 -2.68
CA CYS A 223 -7.70 -17.00 -1.41
C CYS A 223 -8.08 -17.92 -0.25
N THR A 224 -7.26 -17.91 0.80
CA THR A 224 -7.57 -18.59 2.08
C THR A 224 -7.49 -17.57 3.21
N LEU A 225 -8.55 -17.46 4.00
CA LEU A 225 -8.57 -16.72 5.26
C LEU A 225 -8.24 -17.67 6.41
N TYR A 226 -7.32 -17.27 7.27
CA TYR A 226 -7.03 -17.92 8.54
C TYR A 226 -7.50 -16.99 9.67
N PRO A 227 -8.68 -17.25 10.26
CA PRO A 227 -9.21 -16.46 11.37
C PRO A 227 -8.21 -16.42 12.54
N SER A 228 -8.19 -15.33 13.30
CA SER A 228 -7.25 -15.12 14.41
C SER A 228 -8.01 -14.88 15.71
N LYS A 229 -7.60 -15.59 16.78
CA LYS A 229 -8.17 -15.43 18.13
C LYS A 229 -7.90 -14.07 18.75
N ILE A 230 -6.89 -13.36 18.24
CA ILE A 230 -6.45 -12.05 18.73
C ILE A 230 -6.78 -10.92 17.75
N GLY A 231 -7.68 -11.16 16.78
CA GLY A 231 -8.15 -10.13 15.85
C GLY A 231 -7.11 -9.71 14.79
N ALA A 232 -6.12 -10.56 14.50
CA ALA A 232 -5.09 -10.31 13.50
C ALA A 232 -5.07 -11.40 12.41
N PRO A 233 -6.13 -11.57 11.60
CA PRO A 233 -6.19 -12.66 10.62
C PRO A 233 -5.03 -12.65 9.63
N VAL A 234 -4.66 -13.85 9.16
CA VAL A 234 -3.77 -14.03 8.01
C VAL A 234 -4.63 -14.41 6.81
N VAL A 235 -4.45 -13.72 5.69
CA VAL A 235 -5.03 -14.08 4.40
C VAL A 235 -3.89 -14.45 3.46
N THR A 236 -4.09 -15.48 2.64
CA THR A 236 -3.12 -15.83 1.60
C THR A 236 -3.79 -15.81 0.24
N TYR A 237 -3.11 -15.25 -0.77
CA TYR A 237 -3.42 -15.46 -2.18
C TYR A 237 -2.28 -16.28 -2.80
N ILE A 238 -2.51 -17.58 -3.01
CA ILE A 238 -1.49 -18.51 -3.52
C ILE A 238 -1.87 -18.97 -4.93
N HIS A 239 -1.17 -18.48 -5.94
CA HIS A 239 -1.46 -18.75 -7.34
C HIS A 239 -0.41 -19.69 -7.98
N PRO A 240 -0.74 -20.43 -9.05
CA PRO A 240 0.18 -21.41 -9.67
C PRO A 240 1.30 -20.76 -10.51
N GLY A 241 1.49 -19.45 -10.41
CA GLY A 241 2.44 -18.69 -11.23
C GLY A 241 3.83 -18.59 -10.59
N GLY A 242 4.73 -17.88 -11.26
CA GLY A 242 6.09 -17.63 -10.77
C GLY A 242 6.22 -16.34 -9.95
N HIS A 243 7.39 -15.68 -10.07
CA HIS A 243 7.72 -14.43 -9.40
C HIS A 243 7.06 -13.21 -10.07
N GLN A 244 5.74 -13.17 -10.05
CA GLN A 244 4.95 -12.11 -10.67
C GLN A 244 3.98 -11.51 -9.68
N PHE A 245 3.62 -10.24 -9.89
CA PHE A 245 2.53 -9.60 -9.15
C PHE A 245 1.21 -9.82 -9.92
N PRO A 246 0.24 -10.60 -9.37
CA PRO A 246 -1.01 -10.91 -10.07
C PRO A 246 -1.85 -9.67 -10.36
N LYS A 247 -2.58 -9.66 -11.48
CA LYS A 247 -3.44 -8.53 -11.88
C LYS A 247 -4.62 -8.32 -10.92
N GLU A 248 -5.05 -9.39 -10.27
CA GLU A 248 -6.16 -9.41 -9.31
C GLU A 248 -5.74 -8.93 -7.92
N ALA A 249 -4.44 -8.96 -7.62
CA ALA A 249 -3.92 -8.66 -6.29
C ALA A 249 -4.28 -7.24 -5.79
N PRO A 250 -4.22 -6.16 -6.61
CA PRO A 250 -4.59 -4.84 -6.15
C PRO A 250 -6.00 -4.72 -5.55
N ALA A 251 -7.00 -5.27 -6.22
CA ALA A 251 -8.39 -5.20 -5.77
C ALA A 251 -8.58 -6.00 -4.47
N LEU A 252 -7.96 -7.18 -4.38
CA LEU A 252 -7.98 -8.01 -3.17
C LEU A 252 -7.31 -7.32 -1.98
N ILE A 253 -6.15 -6.70 -2.21
CA ILE A 253 -5.40 -5.98 -1.18
C ILE A 253 -6.16 -4.76 -0.69
N VAL A 254 -6.78 -3.98 -1.60
CA VAL A 254 -7.62 -2.83 -1.22
C VAL A 254 -8.82 -3.27 -0.41
N LYS A 255 -9.52 -4.34 -0.82
CA LYS A 255 -10.63 -4.90 -0.05
C LYS A 255 -10.16 -5.27 1.36
N PHE A 256 -9.05 -5.99 1.45
CA PHE A 256 -8.47 -6.38 2.73
C PHE A 256 -8.09 -5.18 3.60
N PHE A 257 -7.44 -4.16 3.06
CA PHE A 257 -7.11 -2.96 3.84
C PHE A 257 -8.36 -2.21 4.34
N LYS A 258 -9.41 -2.08 3.53
CA LYS A 258 -10.67 -1.44 3.93
C LYS A 258 -11.33 -2.10 5.15
N GLU A 259 -11.11 -3.41 5.33
CA GLU A 259 -11.67 -4.21 6.43
C GLU A 259 -10.87 -4.08 7.75
N HIS A 260 -9.68 -3.48 7.72
CA HIS A 260 -8.76 -3.45 8.86
C HIS A 260 -8.36 -2.03 9.24
N ALA A 261 -8.57 -1.67 10.50
CA ALA A 261 -8.10 -0.43 11.10
C ALA A 261 -7.48 -0.72 12.47
N LEU A 262 -6.62 0.17 12.95
CA LEU A 262 -6.21 0.15 14.36
C LEU A 262 -7.42 0.42 15.27
N PRO A 263 -7.44 -0.11 16.50
CA PRO A 263 -8.50 0.13 17.47
C PRO A 263 -8.72 1.62 17.79
#